data_AF-A0A8C0HTT2-F1
#
_entry.id   AF-A0A8C0HTT2-F1
#
_cell.length_a   1.000
_cell.length_b   1.000
_cell.length_c   1.000
_cell.angle_alpha   90.00
_cell.angle_beta   90.00
_cell.angle_gamma   90.00
#
_symmetry.space_group_name_H-M   'P 1'
#
loop_
_entity.id
_entity.type
_entity.pdbx_description
1 polymer ?
#
loop_
_entity_poly.entity_id
_entity_poly.type
_entity_poly.pdbx_seq_one_letter_code
_entity_poly.pdbx_strand_id
1 'polypeptide(L)'
;MTVDSSMSSGYCSLEEELEDCFFTAKTTFFRNVQSKHPWKNDCKPAEEPRCPPTLQEIKQKIDSYNTREKNCLGMKLSEDGTYTGFIKVHLKLRRPVTVPAGIRPPSIYDAIKEVDLAATTDKRTSFYLPLDAIKQLHISSTTTVSEVIQGLLKKFMVVDNPQKFALFKRIHKDGQVLFQKLSVADCPLYLRLLAGPDTDVLSFVLKENETGEVEWDAFSIPELQNFLTILEKEEQDKIQQVQKKYDKFRQKLEEALRESQGKPA
;
A
#
# COMPACT_ATOMS: atom_id res chain seq x y z
N MET A 1 -64.64 -41.59 -9.71
CA MET A 1 -63.39 -41.83 -8.95
C MET A 1 -62.37 -40.85 -9.53
N THR A 2 -62.25 -39.65 -8.94
CA THR A 2 -61.18 -39.22 -8.02
C THR A 2 -59.82 -39.09 -8.73
N VAL A 3 -59.47 -37.88 -9.19
CA VAL A 3 -58.41 -36.94 -8.67
C VAL A 3 -56.97 -37.51 -8.83
N ASP A 4 -55.93 -36.78 -9.24
CA ASP A 4 -55.48 -35.45 -8.79
C ASP A 4 -54.47 -34.79 -9.75
N SER A 5 -54.37 -33.46 -9.56
CA SER A 5 -53.44 -32.49 -10.13
C SER A 5 -51.99 -32.62 -9.64
N SER A 6 -51.03 -32.00 -10.34
CA SER A 6 -49.97 -31.15 -9.72
C SER A 6 -49.11 -30.38 -10.75
N MET A 7 -48.82 -29.13 -10.40
CA MET A 7 -48.01 -28.11 -11.07
C MET A 7 -46.53 -28.16 -10.62
N SER A 8 -45.60 -27.56 -11.40
CA SER A 8 -44.45 -26.75 -10.92
C SER A 8 -43.65 -26.16 -12.11
N SER A 9 -43.67 -24.83 -12.34
CA SER A 9 -42.58 -23.84 -12.06
C SER A 9 -41.22 -24.20 -12.70
N GLY A 10 -40.60 -23.44 -13.61
CA GLY A 10 -40.57 -21.99 -13.81
C GLY A 10 -39.14 -21.50 -13.55
N TYR A 11 -38.37 -21.13 -14.58
CA TYR A 11 -37.23 -20.19 -14.53
C TYR A 11 -36.86 -19.80 -15.97
N CYS A 12 -37.10 -18.53 -16.31
CA CYS A 12 -36.67 -17.88 -17.54
C CYS A 12 -35.36 -17.15 -17.26
N SER A 13 -34.38 -17.35 -18.13
CA SER A 13 -33.01 -16.84 -18.09
C SER A 13 -32.92 -15.31 -17.98
N LEU A 14 -32.01 -14.82 -17.13
CA LEU A 14 -31.44 -13.48 -17.20
C LEU A 14 -30.09 -13.48 -16.44
N GLU A 15 -29.12 -14.21 -17.01
CA GLU A 15 -27.69 -13.93 -16.81
C GLU A 15 -27.25 -13.06 -17.99
N GLU A 16 -27.01 -11.77 -17.75
CA GLU A 16 -26.05 -10.89 -18.44
C GLU A 16 -26.37 -9.43 -18.08
N GLU A 17 -25.64 -8.89 -17.11
CA GLU A 17 -25.18 -7.50 -16.97
C GLU A 17 -24.62 -7.34 -15.54
N LEU A 18 -23.54 -8.08 -15.26
CA LEU A 18 -22.68 -7.83 -14.12
C LEU A 18 -21.35 -7.30 -14.66
N GLU A 19 -20.87 -6.22 -14.03
CA GLU A 19 -19.53 -5.60 -14.17
C GLU A 19 -19.37 -4.41 -15.12
N ASP A 20 -20.14 -3.36 -14.83
CA ASP A 20 -19.61 -2.00 -14.95
C ASP A 20 -18.78 -1.66 -13.70
N CYS A 21 -17.53 -2.11 -13.66
CA CYS A 21 -16.54 -1.73 -12.65
C CYS A 21 -16.04 -0.30 -12.90
N PHE A 22 -16.81 0.70 -12.47
CA PHE A 22 -16.33 2.09 -12.44
C PHE A 22 -15.53 2.38 -11.17
N PHE A 23 -14.35 2.98 -11.36
CA PHE A 23 -13.47 3.51 -10.31
C PHE A 23 -14.24 4.52 -9.45
N THR A 24 -14.69 4.09 -8.28
CA THR A 24 -15.22 5.00 -7.24
C THR A 24 -14.17 5.07 -6.12
N ALA A 25 -13.89 6.27 -5.62
CA ALA A 25 -13.12 6.42 -4.38
C ALA A 25 -13.89 5.71 -3.27
N LYS A 26 -13.35 4.60 -2.77
CA LYS A 26 -14.02 3.83 -1.71
C LYS A 26 -13.94 4.61 -0.40
N THR A 27 -14.97 5.38 -0.09
CA THR A 27 -15.25 5.81 1.28
C THR A 27 -15.86 4.59 2.00
N THR A 28 -15.05 3.94 2.82
CA THR A 28 -15.49 2.80 3.63
C THR A 28 -16.34 3.29 4.80
N PHE A 29 -17.63 3.49 4.57
CA PHE A 29 -18.64 3.40 5.62
C PHE A 29 -19.78 2.54 5.06
N PHE A 30 -20.05 1.41 5.75
CA PHE A 30 -21.03 0.36 5.46
C PHE A 30 -20.65 -0.69 4.40
N ARG A 31 -20.26 -1.89 4.87
CA ARG A 31 -20.24 -3.13 4.07
C ARG A 31 -21.25 -4.11 4.66
N ASN A 32 -22.29 -4.41 3.87
CA ASN A 32 -23.18 -5.54 4.09
C ASN A 32 -22.48 -6.84 3.63
N VAL A 33 -22.75 -7.93 4.35
CA VAL A 33 -22.10 -9.23 4.25
C VAL A 33 -22.68 -10.03 3.09
N GLN A 34 -21.84 -10.49 2.15
CA GLN A 34 -21.96 -11.82 1.52
C GLN A 34 -20.66 -12.22 0.79
N SER A 35 -19.93 -13.13 1.45
CA SER A 35 -19.09 -14.22 0.93
C SER A 35 -18.69 -14.23 -0.56
N LYS A 36 -17.43 -13.88 -0.85
CA LYS A 36 -16.52 -14.64 -1.74
C LYS A 36 -15.06 -14.47 -1.28
N HIS A 37 -14.42 -15.62 -1.03
CA HIS A 37 -13.03 -15.91 -0.63
C HIS A 37 -12.23 -14.87 0.20
N PRO A 38 -12.10 -15.08 1.51
CA PRO A 38 -11.14 -14.33 2.32
C PRO A 38 -9.73 -14.80 1.97
N TRP A 39 -8.88 -13.85 1.61
CA TRP A 39 -7.44 -14.01 1.74
C TRP A 39 -7.22 -14.31 3.22
N LYS A 40 -6.81 -15.54 3.53
CA LYS A 40 -6.46 -15.92 4.90
C LYS A 40 -5.29 -15.05 5.32
N ASN A 41 -5.60 -13.94 5.97
CA ASN A 41 -4.74 -13.40 7.00
C ASN A 41 -4.76 -14.47 8.09
N ASP A 42 -3.87 -15.45 7.98
CA ASP A 42 -3.50 -16.24 9.13
C ASP A 42 -2.94 -15.25 10.14
N CYS A 43 -3.81 -14.81 11.06
CA CYS A 43 -3.45 -14.24 12.34
C CYS A 43 -2.54 -15.26 13.00
N LYS A 44 -1.23 -15.14 12.77
CA LYS A 44 -0.26 -15.78 13.62
C LYS A 44 -0.39 -15.16 15.01
N PRO A 45 -0.28 -15.99 16.06
CA PRO A 45 -0.36 -15.52 17.43
C PRO A 45 0.67 -14.41 17.63
N ALA A 46 0.31 -13.44 18.47
CA ALA A 46 1.20 -12.39 18.94
C ALA A 46 2.59 -12.98 19.14
N GLU A 47 3.59 -12.46 18.41
CA GLU A 47 4.98 -12.77 18.72
C GLU A 47 5.15 -12.46 20.20
N GLU A 48 5.46 -13.50 20.98
CA GLU A 48 5.84 -13.37 22.38
C GLU A 48 6.82 -12.21 22.52
N PRO A 49 6.79 -11.45 23.63
CA PRO A 49 7.79 -10.41 23.88
C PRO A 49 9.14 -11.10 24.04
N ARG A 50 9.83 -11.32 22.91
CA ARG A 50 11.20 -11.78 22.88
C ARG A 50 12.01 -10.74 23.63
N CYS A 51 12.69 -11.16 24.68
CA CYS A 51 13.65 -10.30 25.36
C CYS A 51 14.58 -9.68 24.29
N PRO A 52 14.87 -8.37 24.38
CA PRO A 52 15.81 -7.76 23.47
C PRO A 52 17.13 -8.55 23.53
N PRO A 53 17.69 -8.94 22.37
CA PRO A 53 18.87 -9.80 22.32
C PRO A 53 20.03 -9.18 23.09
N THR A 54 20.77 -10.01 23.81
CA THR A 54 21.93 -9.55 24.58
C THR A 54 23.02 -9.03 23.64
N LEU A 55 23.90 -8.15 24.14
CA LEU A 55 25.03 -7.63 23.34
C LEU A 55 25.93 -8.77 22.82
N GLN A 56 26.09 -9.84 23.61
CA GLN A 56 26.85 -11.03 23.21
C GLN A 56 26.17 -11.77 22.04
N GLU A 57 24.84 -11.92 22.07
CA GLU A 57 24.09 -12.51 20.95
C GLU A 57 24.20 -11.67 19.68
N ILE A 58 24.13 -10.34 19.80
CA ILE A 58 24.32 -9.43 18.67
C ILE A 58 25.72 -9.59 18.07
N LYS A 59 26.76 -9.62 18.91
CA LYS A 59 28.13 -9.85 18.47
C LYS A 59 28.26 -11.17 17.71
N GLN A 60 27.74 -12.26 18.26
CA GLN A 60 27.77 -13.57 17.62
C GLN A 60 27.01 -13.58 16.29
N LYS A 61 25.85 -12.92 16.20
CA LYS A 61 25.10 -12.78 14.94
C LYS A 61 25.89 -11.99 13.90
N ILE A 62 26.56 -10.91 14.30
CA ILE A 62 27.41 -10.10 13.41
C ILE A 62 28.57 -10.93 12.88
N ASP A 63 29.25 -11.70 13.73
CA ASP A 63 30.36 -12.56 13.30
C ASP A 63 29.89 -13.63 12.31
N SER A 64 28.74 -14.26 12.58
CA SER A 64 28.11 -15.22 11.67
C SER A 64 27.68 -14.59 10.34
N TYR A 65 27.13 -13.37 10.38
CA TYR A 65 26.78 -12.59 9.20
C TYR A 65 28.03 -12.31 8.35
N ASN A 66 29.08 -11.77 8.96
CA ASN A 66 30.30 -11.34 8.29
C ASN A 66 31.08 -12.51 7.67
N THR A 67 31.03 -13.69 8.29
CA THR A 67 31.65 -14.90 7.74
C THR A 67 31.02 -15.32 6.40
N ARG A 68 29.73 -15.02 6.20
CA ARG A 68 28.98 -15.33 4.98
C ARG A 68 29.01 -14.19 3.95
N GLU A 69 29.32 -12.97 4.37
CA GLU A 69 29.35 -11.77 3.52
C GLU A 69 30.69 -11.66 2.78
N LYS A 70 30.65 -11.57 1.44
CA LYS A 70 31.86 -11.67 0.60
C LYS A 70 32.39 -10.32 0.11
N ASN A 71 31.62 -9.24 0.23
CA ASN A 71 31.86 -7.99 -0.51
C ASN A 71 32.37 -6.82 0.33
N CYS A 72 33.01 -7.08 1.49
CA CYS A 72 33.37 -6.05 2.46
C CYS A 72 32.16 -5.23 2.98
N LEU A 73 30.94 -5.74 2.82
CA LEU A 73 29.69 -5.13 3.27
C LEU A 73 29.22 -5.68 4.62
N GLY A 74 30.18 -6.11 5.44
CA GLY A 74 29.91 -6.66 6.77
C GLY A 74 29.36 -5.61 7.72
N MET A 75 28.79 -6.09 8.82
CA MET A 75 28.35 -5.25 9.93
C MET A 75 29.49 -4.99 10.90
N LYS A 76 29.48 -3.80 11.51
CA LYS A 76 30.47 -3.38 12.51
C LYS A 76 29.77 -3.03 13.81
N LEU A 77 30.18 -3.68 14.90
CA LEU A 77 29.73 -3.36 16.25
C LEU A 77 30.49 -2.14 16.78
N SER A 78 29.77 -1.18 17.33
CA SER A 78 30.30 0.01 18.01
C SER A 78 30.41 -0.23 19.52
N GLU A 79 31.17 0.64 20.21
CA GLU A 79 31.41 0.55 21.65
C GLU A 79 30.14 0.78 22.50
N ASP A 80 29.19 1.54 21.98
CA ASP A 80 27.89 1.84 22.60
C ASP A 80 26.86 0.70 22.46
N GLY A 81 27.26 -0.43 21.85
CA GLY A 81 26.39 -1.57 21.58
C GLY A 81 25.51 -1.41 20.34
N THR A 82 25.56 -0.27 19.64
CA THR A 82 24.96 -0.13 18.31
C THR A 82 25.83 -0.82 17.27
N TYR A 83 25.27 -1.08 16.09
CA TYR A 83 26.04 -1.60 14.98
C TYR A 83 25.64 -0.92 13.68
N THR A 84 26.57 -0.87 12.74
CA THR A 84 26.37 -0.30 11.41
C THR A 84 26.51 -1.37 10.34
N GLY A 85 25.89 -1.16 9.19
CA GLY A 85 25.97 -2.10 8.09
C GLY A 85 25.21 -1.62 6.87
N PHE A 86 25.06 -2.52 5.90
CA PHE A 86 24.48 -2.18 4.61
C PHE A 86 23.13 -2.87 4.39
N ILE A 87 22.19 -2.14 3.80
CA ILE A 87 20.98 -2.71 3.23
C ILE A 87 20.85 -2.31 1.76
N LYS A 88 20.16 -3.14 0.97
CA LYS A 88 19.76 -2.83 -0.40
C LYS A 88 18.25 -2.66 -0.45
N VAL A 89 17.80 -1.50 -0.93
CA VAL A 89 16.39 -1.19 -1.12
C VAL A 89 16.12 -1.11 -2.62
N HIS A 90 15.18 -1.91 -3.09
CA HIS A 90 14.67 -1.84 -4.45
C HIS A 90 13.54 -0.81 -4.51
N LEU A 91 13.68 0.21 -5.35
CA LEU A 91 12.65 1.20 -5.56
C LEU A 91 11.75 0.72 -6.71
N LYS A 92 10.51 0.33 -6.37
CA LYS A 92 9.50 -0.16 -7.32
C LYS A 92 8.26 0.73 -7.26
N LEU A 93 8.41 1.96 -7.74
CA LEU A 93 7.32 2.93 -7.88
C LEU A 93 6.66 2.75 -9.26
N ARG A 94 5.34 2.81 -9.32
CA ARG A 94 4.57 2.64 -10.57
C ARG A 94 4.05 3.96 -11.10
N ARG A 95 3.73 4.88 -10.19
CA ARG A 95 3.30 6.24 -10.49
C ARG A 95 4.51 7.16 -10.60
N PRO A 96 4.39 8.24 -11.39
CA PRO A 96 5.43 9.26 -11.41
C PRO A 96 5.52 9.93 -10.04
N VAL A 97 6.73 10.29 -9.65
CA VAL A 97 7.04 11.06 -8.46
C VAL A 97 7.16 12.54 -8.81
N THR A 98 6.85 13.39 -7.85
CA THR A 98 7.00 14.84 -7.95
C THR A 98 8.43 15.21 -7.60
N VAL A 99 9.07 15.92 -8.50
CA VAL A 99 10.42 16.47 -8.32
C VAL A 99 10.40 18.00 -8.55
N PRO A 100 11.30 18.75 -7.90
CA PRO A 100 11.48 20.18 -8.14
C PRO A 100 11.94 20.44 -9.58
N ALA A 101 11.37 21.47 -10.21
CA ALA A 101 11.66 21.91 -11.57
C ALA A 101 12.38 23.26 -11.59
N GLY A 102 13.25 23.46 -12.58
CA GLY A 102 14.03 24.69 -12.72
C GLY A 102 15.12 24.85 -11.65
N ILE A 103 15.62 23.73 -11.10
CA ILE A 103 16.74 23.75 -10.15
C ILE A 103 17.99 24.19 -10.90
N ARG A 104 18.67 25.20 -10.36
CA ARG A 104 19.99 25.58 -10.84
C ARG A 104 21.02 24.47 -10.52
N PRO A 105 22.11 24.35 -11.29
CA PRO A 105 23.19 23.42 -10.95
C PRO A 105 23.70 23.63 -9.51
N PRO A 106 24.11 22.54 -8.81
CA PRO A 106 24.70 22.65 -7.49
C PRO A 106 25.92 23.57 -7.51
N SER A 107 25.99 24.49 -6.56
CA SER A 107 27.13 25.39 -6.38
C SER A 107 27.93 25.02 -5.14
N ILE A 108 29.17 25.51 -5.05
CA ILE A 108 30.03 25.32 -3.87
C ILE A 108 29.36 25.86 -2.59
N TYR A 109 28.59 26.95 -2.69
CA TYR A 109 27.87 27.52 -1.55
C TYR A 109 26.80 26.58 -0.98
N ASP A 110 26.16 25.76 -1.82
CA ASP A 110 25.12 24.83 -1.40
C ASP A 110 25.71 23.70 -0.54
N ALA A 111 26.92 23.26 -0.88
CA ALA A 111 27.65 22.26 -0.11
C ALA A 111 28.11 22.80 1.25
N ILE A 112 28.48 24.08 1.32
CA ILE A 112 28.93 24.71 2.57
C ILE A 112 27.75 25.00 3.52
N LYS A 113 26.58 25.34 2.97
CA LYS A 113 25.39 25.73 3.75
C LYS A 113 24.37 24.61 3.95
N GLU A 114 24.63 23.39 3.45
CA GLU A 114 23.68 22.27 3.43
C GLU A 114 22.28 22.66 2.95
N VAL A 115 22.21 23.40 1.84
CA VAL A 115 20.94 23.89 1.30
C VAL A 115 20.14 22.72 0.71
N ASP A 116 18.88 22.59 1.10
CA ASP A 116 17.96 21.68 0.42
C ASP A 116 17.56 22.24 -0.94
N LEU A 117 18.21 21.73 -2.00
CA LEU A 117 17.94 22.10 -3.39
C LEU A 117 16.45 21.92 -3.75
N ALA A 118 15.75 20.98 -3.13
CA ALA A 118 14.34 20.74 -3.41
C ALA A 118 13.41 21.85 -2.90
N ALA A 119 13.86 22.62 -1.90
CA ALA A 119 13.17 23.77 -1.34
C ALA A 119 13.48 25.10 -2.06
N THR A 120 14.43 25.12 -3.00
CA THR A 120 14.82 26.36 -3.71
C THR A 120 13.83 26.84 -4.77
N THR A 121 12.81 26.02 -5.09
CA THR A 121 11.82 26.30 -6.14
C THR A 121 10.49 25.66 -5.76
N ASP A 122 9.41 26.41 -6.01
CA ASP A 122 8.04 25.90 -5.88
C ASP A 122 7.54 25.24 -7.17
N LYS A 123 8.29 25.37 -8.28
CA LYS A 123 7.92 24.72 -9.54
C LYS A 123 8.10 23.21 -9.38
N ARG A 124 7.05 22.45 -9.67
CA ARG A 124 7.03 20.98 -9.57
C ARG A 124 6.85 20.36 -10.95
N THR A 125 7.51 19.23 -11.19
CA THR A 125 7.30 18.40 -12.38
C THR A 125 7.17 16.93 -11.96
N SER A 126 6.48 16.15 -12.77
CA SER A 126 6.34 14.72 -12.57
C SER A 126 7.45 13.96 -13.31
N PHE A 127 8.01 12.93 -12.68
CA PHE A 127 9.11 12.14 -13.23
C PHE A 127 8.93 10.66 -12.89
N TYR A 128 9.18 9.78 -13.84
CA TYR A 128 9.25 8.35 -13.56
C TYR A 128 10.67 8.01 -13.11
N LEU A 129 10.80 7.57 -11.86
CA LEU A 129 12.06 7.01 -11.40
C LEU A 129 12.43 5.80 -12.30
N PRO A 130 13.70 5.64 -12.72
CA PRO A 130 14.11 4.49 -13.52
C PRO A 130 13.60 3.18 -12.90
N LEU A 131 12.90 2.38 -13.72
CA LEU A 131 12.34 1.10 -13.31
C LEU A 131 13.43 0.24 -12.68
N ASP A 132 13.17 -0.25 -11.46
CA ASP A 132 14.07 -1.12 -10.70
C ASP A 132 15.41 -0.52 -10.25
N ALA A 133 15.43 0.78 -9.91
CA ALA A 133 16.56 1.36 -9.19
C ALA A 133 16.81 0.64 -7.85
N ILE A 134 18.04 0.16 -7.62
CA ILE A 134 18.45 -0.43 -6.34
C ILE A 134 19.40 0.55 -5.65
N LYS A 135 19.06 0.94 -4.43
CA LYS A 135 19.92 1.76 -3.60
C LYS A 135 20.53 0.96 -2.46
N GLN A 136 21.86 0.95 -2.39
CA GLN A 136 22.58 0.48 -1.23
C GLN A 136 22.76 1.64 -0.23
N LEU A 137 22.37 1.39 1.01
CA LEU A 137 22.42 2.35 2.12
C LEU A 137 23.34 1.80 3.21
N HIS A 138 24.16 2.68 3.78
CA HIS A 138 24.91 2.41 5.01
C HIS A 138 24.15 3.05 6.16
N ILE A 139 23.70 2.24 7.12
CA ILE A 139 22.79 2.66 8.19
C ILE A 139 23.22 2.07 9.54
N SER A 140 22.66 2.57 10.63
CA SER A 140 22.84 2.04 11.98
C SER A 140 21.71 1.09 12.38
N SER A 141 21.91 0.38 13.49
CA SER A 141 20.91 -0.49 14.12
C SER A 141 19.69 0.27 14.66
N THR A 142 19.84 1.57 14.87
CA THR A 142 18.78 2.48 15.32
C THR A 142 18.06 3.18 14.17
N THR A 143 18.56 3.07 12.94
CA THR A 143 17.92 3.68 11.77
C THR A 143 16.57 3.02 11.52
N THR A 144 15.52 3.81 11.56
CA THR A 144 14.13 3.39 11.40
C THR A 144 13.72 3.31 9.94
N VAL A 145 12.61 2.60 9.67
CA VAL A 145 11.97 2.59 8.35
C VAL A 145 11.60 4.01 7.89
N SER A 146 11.10 4.86 8.80
CA SER A 146 10.76 6.25 8.50
C SER A 146 11.96 7.02 7.94
N GLU A 147 13.11 6.93 8.61
CA GLU A 147 14.35 7.58 8.17
C GLU A 147 14.87 7.02 6.85
N VAL A 148 14.74 5.70 6.63
CA VAL A 148 15.10 5.08 5.35
C VAL A 148 14.23 5.62 4.21
N ILE A 149 12.92 5.73 4.41
CA ILE A 149 12.01 6.27 3.40
C ILE A 149 12.37 7.73 3.11
N GLN A 150 12.44 8.57 4.15
CA GLN A 150 12.78 9.99 4.00
C GLN A 150 14.14 10.21 3.33
N GLY A 151 15.16 9.45 3.74
CA GLY A 151 16.51 9.52 3.17
C GLY A 151 16.54 9.12 1.69
N LEU A 152 15.76 8.10 1.29
CA LEU A 152 15.62 7.71 -0.10
C LEU A 152 14.93 8.80 -0.93
N LEU A 153 13.80 9.33 -0.46
CA LEU A 153 13.07 10.39 -1.17
C LEU A 153 13.95 11.63 -1.35
N LYS A 154 14.63 12.08 -0.28
CA LYS A 154 15.60 13.18 -0.34
C LYS A 154 16.72 12.89 -1.35
N LYS A 155 17.27 11.67 -1.36
CA LYS A 155 18.36 11.29 -2.27
C LYS A 155 17.94 11.36 -3.74
N PHE A 156 16.69 11.07 -4.05
CA PHE A 156 16.12 11.12 -5.40
C PHE A 156 15.35 12.42 -5.69
N MET A 157 15.45 13.43 -4.80
CA MET A 157 14.76 14.72 -4.90
C MET A 157 13.23 14.59 -5.05
N VAL A 158 12.66 13.52 -4.49
CA VAL A 158 11.22 13.31 -4.45
C VAL A 158 10.65 14.16 -3.33
N VAL A 159 9.72 15.06 -3.67
CA VAL A 159 9.07 15.96 -2.71
C VAL A 159 7.66 15.52 -2.32
N ASP A 160 7.22 14.36 -2.81
CA ASP A 160 6.00 13.73 -2.34
C ASP A 160 6.04 13.45 -0.84
N ASN A 161 4.86 13.44 -0.24
CA ASN A 161 4.68 13.08 1.16
C ASN A 161 5.25 11.66 1.43
N PRO A 162 6.17 11.50 2.40
CA PRO A 162 6.74 10.21 2.77
C PRO A 162 5.71 9.12 3.09
N GLN A 163 4.53 9.49 3.60
CA GLN A 163 3.46 8.54 3.91
C GLN A 163 2.83 7.89 2.67
N LYS A 164 2.99 8.48 1.47
CA LYS A 164 2.63 7.86 0.20
C LYS A 164 3.51 6.66 -0.14
N PHE A 165 4.58 6.43 0.63
CA PHE A 165 5.51 5.34 0.43
C PHE A 165 5.56 4.43 1.65
N ALA A 166 5.82 3.16 1.40
CA ALA A 166 6.04 2.17 2.45
C ALA A 166 7.19 1.27 2.07
N LEU A 167 7.97 0.89 3.09
CA LEU A 167 9.02 -0.10 2.96
C LEU A 167 8.43 -1.48 3.24
N PHE A 168 8.64 -2.41 2.33
CA PHE A 168 8.24 -3.80 2.44
C PHE A 168 9.46 -4.68 2.61
N LYS A 169 9.34 -5.71 3.43
CA LYS A 169 10.23 -6.88 3.36
C LYS A 169 9.65 -7.90 2.39
N ARG A 170 10.47 -8.35 1.46
CA ARG A 170 10.20 -9.45 0.53
C ARG A 170 10.87 -10.70 1.06
N ILE A 171 10.09 -11.74 1.29
CA ILE A 171 10.56 -13.03 1.83
C ILE A 171 10.09 -14.14 0.90
N HIS A 172 10.94 -15.12 0.63
CA HIS A 172 10.56 -16.35 -0.05
C HIS A 172 10.15 -17.40 1.00
N LYS A 173 8.90 -17.85 0.97
CA LYS A 173 8.37 -18.87 1.88
C LYS A 173 7.52 -19.86 1.10
N ASP A 174 7.79 -21.16 1.24
CA ASP A 174 7.02 -22.24 0.62
C ASP A 174 6.85 -22.11 -0.92
N GLY A 175 7.88 -21.61 -1.61
CA GLY A 175 7.84 -21.38 -3.07
C GLY A 175 7.09 -20.12 -3.49
N GLN A 176 6.54 -19.34 -2.56
CA GLN A 176 5.85 -18.08 -2.82
C GLN A 176 6.67 -16.87 -2.36
N VAL A 177 6.52 -15.76 -3.10
CA VAL A 177 7.14 -14.47 -2.77
C VAL A 177 6.13 -13.63 -1.99
N LEU A 178 6.38 -13.40 -0.71
CA LEU A 178 5.53 -12.58 0.15
C LEU A 178 6.12 -11.17 0.30
N PHE A 179 5.25 -10.16 0.27
CA PHE A 179 5.58 -8.78 0.62
C PHE A 179 4.86 -8.41 1.91
N GLN A 180 5.61 -8.06 2.95
CA GLN A 180 5.05 -7.60 4.22
C GLN A 180 5.46 -6.14 4.46
N LYS A 181 4.48 -5.27 4.69
CA LYS A 181 4.71 -3.86 5.06
C LYS A 181 5.42 -3.81 6.41
N LEU A 182 6.49 -3.01 6.50
CA LEU A 182 7.18 -2.75 7.76
C LEU A 182 6.52 -1.58 8.50
N SER A 183 6.59 -1.61 9.83
CA SER A 183 6.21 -0.47 10.66
C SER A 183 7.22 0.66 10.46
N VAL A 184 6.78 1.92 10.53
CA VAL A 184 7.66 3.09 10.43
C VAL A 184 8.74 3.13 11.52
N ALA A 185 8.46 2.48 12.66
CA ALA A 185 9.37 2.37 13.80
C ALA A 185 10.28 1.13 13.77
N ASP A 186 10.09 0.20 12.81
CA ASP A 186 10.98 -0.95 12.67
C ASP A 186 12.38 -0.51 12.27
N CYS A 187 13.41 -1.28 12.66
CA CYS A 187 14.80 -1.05 12.26
C CYS A 187 15.21 -2.04 11.16
N PRO A 188 15.35 -1.62 9.88
CA PRO A 188 15.65 -2.53 8.77
C PRO A 188 16.99 -3.26 8.91
N LEU A 189 18.01 -2.62 9.51
CA LEU A 189 19.31 -3.27 9.71
C LEU A 189 19.22 -4.45 10.66
N TYR A 190 18.38 -4.36 11.70
CA TYR A 190 18.12 -5.47 12.62
C TYR A 190 17.47 -6.64 11.89
N LEU A 191 16.45 -6.38 11.06
CA LEU A 191 15.83 -7.40 10.24
C LEU A 191 16.83 -8.06 9.28
N ARG A 192 17.74 -7.27 8.70
CA ARG A 192 18.82 -7.80 7.84
C ARG A 192 19.77 -8.70 8.62
N LEU A 193 20.20 -8.30 9.83
CA LEU A 193 21.07 -9.10 10.68
C LEU A 193 20.43 -10.45 11.01
N LEU A 194 19.15 -10.45 11.38
CA LEU A 194 18.41 -11.68 11.70
C LEU A 194 18.29 -12.63 10.50
N ALA A 195 18.13 -12.09 9.29
CA ALA A 195 17.98 -12.88 8.06
C ALA A 195 19.33 -13.34 7.45
N GLY A 196 20.48 -12.87 7.93
CA GLY A 196 21.80 -13.13 7.32
C GLY A 196 22.08 -12.23 6.10
N PRO A 197 23.11 -12.45 5.26
CA PRO A 197 23.41 -11.55 4.13
C PRO A 197 22.62 -11.80 2.84
N ASP A 198 21.93 -12.95 2.75
CA ASP A 198 21.29 -13.41 1.51
C ASP A 198 20.05 -12.56 1.13
N THR A 199 20.06 -11.98 -0.06
CA THR A 199 18.96 -11.15 -0.61
C THR A 199 17.76 -11.96 -1.09
N ASP A 200 17.93 -13.27 -1.29
CA ASP A 200 16.84 -14.18 -1.61
C ASP A 200 16.06 -14.53 -0.35
N VAL A 201 16.72 -14.60 0.82
CA VAL A 201 16.01 -14.77 2.10
C VAL A 201 15.20 -13.51 2.45
N LEU A 202 15.81 -12.34 2.33
CA LEU A 202 15.18 -11.06 2.68
C LEU A 202 15.65 -9.96 1.73
N SER A 203 14.71 -9.24 1.12
CA SER A 203 15.00 -8.03 0.34
C SER A 203 14.08 -6.90 0.78
N PHE A 204 14.57 -5.67 0.77
CA PHE A 204 13.74 -4.49 1.05
C PHE A 204 13.25 -3.86 -0.25
N VAL A 205 11.99 -3.47 -0.28
CA VAL A 205 11.35 -2.88 -1.46
C VAL A 205 10.54 -1.66 -1.04
N LEU A 206 10.86 -0.49 -1.61
CA LEU A 206 10.07 0.73 -1.46
C LEU A 206 8.97 0.74 -2.53
N LYS A 207 7.71 0.86 -2.11
CA LYS A 207 6.54 0.94 -2.98
C LYS A 207 5.60 2.05 -2.53
N GLU A 208 4.63 2.38 -3.37
CA GLU A 208 3.47 3.18 -2.99
C GLU A 208 2.72 2.52 -1.84
N ASN A 209 2.35 3.33 -0.85
CA ASN A 209 1.53 2.94 0.28
C ASN A 209 0.06 3.10 -0.11
N GLU A 210 -0.53 2.05 -0.67
CA GLU A 210 -1.97 2.01 -0.99
C GLU A 210 -2.78 1.70 0.28
N THR A 211 -2.69 2.54 1.30
CA THR A 211 -3.48 2.38 2.55
C THR A 211 -4.98 2.53 2.33
N GLY A 212 -5.40 3.13 1.21
CA GLY A 212 -6.80 3.49 0.95
C GLY A 212 -7.30 4.67 1.80
N GLU A 213 -6.53 5.07 2.81
CA GLU A 213 -6.75 6.25 3.65
C GLU A 213 -6.13 7.49 2.97
N VAL A 214 -6.92 8.55 2.85
CA VAL A 214 -6.53 9.84 2.29
C VAL A 214 -6.19 10.79 3.44
N GLU A 215 -4.98 11.35 3.43
CA GLU A 215 -4.55 12.35 4.42
C GLU A 215 -5.12 13.72 4.03
N TRP A 216 -6.36 13.98 4.45
CA TRP A 216 -7.13 15.16 4.06
C TRP A 216 -6.46 16.48 4.44
N ASP A 217 -5.66 16.50 5.52
CA ASP A 217 -4.94 17.68 5.99
C ASP A 217 -3.84 18.16 5.02
N ALA A 218 -3.45 17.32 4.05
CA ALA A 218 -2.45 17.69 3.03
C ALA A 218 -3.03 18.53 1.88
N PHE A 219 -4.35 18.71 1.83
CA PHE A 219 -5.03 19.48 0.79
C PHE A 219 -5.42 20.87 1.29
N SER A 220 -5.35 21.84 0.39
CA SER A 220 -5.83 23.20 0.67
C SER A 220 -7.36 23.22 0.84
N ILE A 221 -7.87 24.24 1.56
CA ILE A 221 -9.31 24.41 1.77
C ILE A 221 -10.11 24.40 0.45
N PRO A 222 -9.67 25.07 -0.64
CA PRO A 222 -10.36 25.01 -1.93
C PRO A 222 -10.39 23.60 -2.56
N GLU A 223 -9.32 22.82 -2.41
CA GLU A 223 -9.27 21.44 -2.89
C GLU A 223 -10.23 20.55 -2.10
N LEU A 224 -10.28 20.71 -0.78
CA LEU A 224 -11.24 20.02 0.09
C LEU A 224 -12.70 20.34 -0.26
N GLN A 225 -13.00 21.62 -0.53
CA GLN A 225 -14.32 22.04 -0.98
C GLN A 225 -14.70 21.43 -2.34
N ASN A 226 -13.74 21.32 -3.25
CA ASN A 226 -13.94 20.66 -4.54
C ASN A 226 -14.25 19.17 -4.34
N PHE A 227 -13.50 18.46 -3.47
CA PHE A 227 -13.78 17.06 -3.16
C PHE A 227 -15.18 16.87 -2.56
N LEU A 228 -15.61 17.74 -1.63
CA LEU A 228 -16.97 17.70 -1.10
C LEU A 228 -18.02 17.87 -2.19
N THR A 229 -17.81 18.81 -3.11
CA THR A 229 -18.73 19.06 -4.24
C THR A 229 -18.83 17.85 -5.17
N ILE A 230 -17.70 17.20 -5.46
CA ILE A 230 -17.66 15.98 -6.28
C ILE A 230 -18.39 14.85 -5.57
N LEU A 231 -18.12 14.63 -4.28
CA LEU A 231 -18.73 13.57 -3.50
C LEU A 231 -20.25 13.74 -3.35
N GLU A 232 -20.73 14.96 -3.10
CA GLU A 232 -22.17 15.26 -3.03
C GLU A 232 -22.87 14.96 -4.37
N LYS A 233 -22.22 15.31 -5.48
CA LYS A 233 -22.74 14.98 -6.82
C LYS A 233 -22.76 13.48 -7.06
N GLU A 234 -21.69 12.77 -6.72
CA GLU A 234 -21.62 11.30 -6.86
C GLU A 234 -22.68 10.61 -6.01
N GLU A 235 -22.89 11.06 -4.76
CA GLU A 235 -23.94 10.55 -3.88
C GLU A 235 -25.33 10.77 -4.48
N GLN A 236 -25.60 11.98 -4.97
CA GLN A 236 -26.89 12.30 -5.58
C GLN A 236 -27.15 11.46 -6.84
N ASP A 237 -26.14 11.26 -7.68
CA ASP A 237 -26.23 10.41 -8.86
C ASP A 237 -26.49 8.94 -8.46
N LYS A 238 -25.87 8.45 -7.38
CA LYS A 238 -26.12 7.10 -6.84
C LYS A 238 -27.55 6.96 -6.31
N ILE A 239 -28.05 7.94 -5.56
CA ILE A 239 -29.43 7.94 -5.07
C ILE A 239 -30.41 7.85 -6.24
N GLN A 240 -30.21 8.66 -7.28
CA GLN A 240 -31.04 8.63 -8.47
C GLN A 240 -30.99 7.29 -9.21
N GLN A 241 -29.80 6.69 -9.33
CA GLN A 241 -29.66 5.35 -9.93
C GLN A 241 -30.43 4.29 -9.15
N VAL A 242 -30.33 4.32 -7.82
CA VAL A 242 -31.05 3.38 -6.94
C VAL A 242 -32.56 3.58 -7.06
N GLN A 243 -33.04 4.82 -7.02
CA GLN A 243 -34.46 5.15 -7.19
C GLN A 243 -35.00 4.64 -8.52
N LYS A 244 -34.33 4.96 -9.64
CA LYS A 244 -34.71 4.47 -10.98
C LYS A 244 -34.77 2.95 -11.04
N LYS A 245 -33.81 2.26 -10.40
CA LYS A 245 -33.79 0.80 -10.32
C LYS A 245 -35.01 0.26 -9.58
N TYR A 246 -35.32 0.82 -8.41
CA TYR A 246 -36.49 0.41 -7.63
C TYR A 246 -37.81 0.71 -8.34
N ASP A 247 -37.93 1.86 -9.00
CA ASP A 247 -39.14 2.22 -9.75
C ASP A 247 -39.38 1.25 -10.91
N LYS A 248 -38.31 0.88 -11.64
CA LYS A 248 -38.39 -0.14 -12.70
C LYS A 248 -38.82 -1.50 -12.15
N PHE A 249 -38.30 -1.91 -10.99
CA PHE A 249 -38.72 -3.16 -10.34
C PHE A 249 -40.18 -3.10 -9.88
N ARG A 250 -40.60 -1.97 -9.29
CA ARG A 250 -41.98 -1.76 -8.84
C ARG A 250 -42.97 -1.87 -10.01
N GLN A 251 -42.68 -1.20 -11.12
CA GLN A 251 -43.51 -1.26 -12.33
C GLN A 251 -43.67 -2.69 -12.87
N LYS A 252 -42.57 -3.45 -12.96
CA LYS A 252 -42.63 -4.87 -13.38
C LYS A 252 -43.45 -5.73 -12.44
N LEU A 253 -43.35 -5.49 -11.13
CA LEU A 253 -44.13 -6.23 -10.13
C LEU A 253 -45.62 -5.92 -10.24
N GLU A 254 -45.98 -4.65 -10.42
CA GLU A 254 -47.37 -4.22 -10.63
C GLU A 254 -47.97 -4.80 -11.92
N GLU A 255 -47.18 -4.87 -13.00
CA GLU A 255 -47.57 -5.50 -14.25
C GLU A 255 -47.86 -7.01 -14.07
N ALA A 256 -46.94 -7.74 -13.44
CA ALA A 256 -47.12 -9.16 -13.14
C ALA A 256 -48.34 -9.44 -12.24
N LEU A 257 -48.60 -8.58 -11.24
CA LEU A 257 -49.79 -8.67 -10.40
C LEU A 257 -51.07 -8.50 -11.22
N ARG A 258 -51.11 -7.51 -12.12
CA ARG A 258 -52.26 -7.24 -13.00
C ARG A 258 -52.55 -8.39 -13.94
N GLU A 259 -51.50 -8.97 -14.54
CA GLU A 259 -51.62 -10.14 -15.43
C GLU A 259 -52.15 -11.38 -14.70
N SER A 260 -51.78 -11.58 -13.43
CA SER A 260 -52.28 -12.68 -12.60
C SER A 260 -53.75 -12.56 -12.22
N GLN A 261 -54.27 -11.32 -12.08
CA GLN A 261 -55.67 -11.05 -11.72
C GLN A 261 -56.62 -11.05 -12.93
N GLY A 262 -56.09 -10.98 -14.16
CA GLY A 262 -56.87 -10.91 -15.40
C GLY A 262 -57.22 -12.24 -16.06
N LYS A 263 -56.80 -13.40 -15.52
CA LYS A 263 -57.16 -14.72 -16.04
C LYS A 263 -58.37 -15.29 -15.27
N PRO A 264 -59.60 -15.27 -15.83
CA PRO A 264 -60.68 -16.08 -15.30
C PRO A 264 -60.35 -17.56 -15.55
N ALA A 265 -60.71 -18.39 -14.57
CA ALA A 265 -60.64 -19.85 -14.65
C ALA A 265 -61.64 -20.41 -15.67
#